data_AF-A0A9D1PN36-F1
#
_entry.id   AF-A0A9D1PN36-F1
#
_cell.length_a   1.000
_cell.length_b   1.000
_cell.length_c   1.000
_cell.angle_alpha   90.00
_cell.angle_beta   90.00
_cell.angle_gamma   90.00
#
_symmetry.space_group_name_H-M   'P 1'
#
loop_
_entity.id
_entity.type
_entity.pdbx_description
1 polymer ?
#
loop_
_entity_poly.entity_id
_entity_poly.type
_entity_poly.pdbx_seq_one_letter_code
_entity_poly.pdbx_strand_id
1 'polypeptide(L)'
;MNTITVTIVGLFIFTLFYIIVRAPKGAMSFLGKGAVRITIGLLLLFFFNVFGGQLGLHIPINVFTVAVTSILGPLGIISIAAVHIFVL
;
A
#
# COMPACT_ATOMS: atom_id res chain seq x y z
N MET A 1 -26.00 -18.70 -24.25
CA MET A 1 -24.61 -18.18 -24.27
C MET A 1 -23.95 -18.70 -25.53
N ASN A 2 -23.47 -17.83 -26.42
CA ASN A 2 -22.86 -18.28 -27.69
C ASN A 2 -21.58 -19.07 -27.41
N THR A 3 -21.34 -20.14 -28.15
CA THR A 3 -20.14 -20.99 -28.06
C THR A 3 -18.86 -20.17 -28.15
N ILE A 4 -18.86 -19.13 -29.00
CA ILE A 4 -17.75 -18.17 -29.16
C ILE A 4 -17.47 -17.42 -27.85
N THR A 5 -18.51 -16.98 -27.13
CA THR A 5 -18.35 -16.28 -25.84
C THR A 5 -17.73 -17.19 -24.78
N VAL A 6 -18.16 -18.46 -24.73
CA VAL A 6 -17.61 -19.44 -23.78
C VAL A 6 -16.12 -19.70 -24.06
N THR A 7 -15.74 -19.82 -25.34
CA THR A 7 -14.34 -20.03 -25.73
C THR A 7 -13.45 -18.83 -25.39
N ILE A 8 -13.92 -17.61 -25.63
CA ILE A 8 -13.15 -16.38 -25.31
C ILE A 8 -12.94 -16.24 -23.80
N VAL A 9 -13.99 -16.43 -23.01
CA VAL A 9 -13.90 -16.37 -21.54
C VAL A 9 -12.97 -17.46 -21.01
N GLY A 10 -13.07 -18.69 -21.55
CA GLY A 10 -12.18 -19.79 -21.20
C GLY A 10 -10.70 -19.49 -21.49
N LEU A 11 -10.41 -18.94 -22.67
CA LEU A 11 -9.05 -18.56 -23.06
C LEU A 11 -8.51 -17.43 -22.17
N PHE A 12 -9.36 -16.46 -21.83
CA PHE A 12 -8.97 -15.34 -20.97
C PHE A 12 -8.62 -15.81 -19.55
N ILE A 13 -9.47 -16.65 -18.95
CA ILE A 13 -9.22 -17.25 -17.63
C ILE A 13 -7.94 -18.12 -17.65
N PHE A 14 -7.77 -18.94 -18.69
CA PHE A 14 -6.57 -19.78 -18.84
C PHE A 14 -5.29 -18.95 -18.95
N THR A 15 -5.32 -17.88 -19.74
CA THR A 15 -4.19 -16.96 -19.90
C THR A 15 -3.85 -16.26 -18.58
N LEU A 16 -4.87 -15.78 -17.85
CA LEU A 16 -4.68 -15.14 -16.56
C LEU A 16 -4.08 -16.11 -15.53
N PHE A 17 -4.59 -17.34 -15.47
CA PHE A 17 -4.06 -18.39 -14.61
C PHE A 17 -2.58 -18.69 -14.93
N TYR A 18 -2.23 -18.79 -16.22
CA TYR A 18 -0.88 -19.07 -16.65
C TYR A 18 0.10 -17.96 -16.23
N ILE A 19 -0.31 -16.70 -16.35
CA ILE A 19 0.48 -15.54 -15.91
C ILE A 19 0.71 -15.59 -14.40
N ILE A 20 -0.30 -15.96 -13.59
CA ILE A 20 -0.16 -16.04 -12.13
C ILE A 20 0.81 -17.17 -11.74
N VAL A 21 0.69 -18.35 -12.35
CA VAL A 21 1.53 -19.52 -12.03
C VAL A 21 2.98 -19.33 -12.49
N ARG A 22 3.19 -18.69 -13.65
CA ARG A 22 4.53 -18.42 -14.20
C ARG A 22 5.03 -17.01 -13.95
N ALA A 23 4.33 -16.22 -13.14
CA ALA A 23 4.77 -14.88 -12.80
C ALA A 23 6.22 -14.94 -12.31
N PRO A 24 7.12 -14.10 -12.84
CA PRO A 24 8.50 -14.12 -12.43
C PRO A 24 8.57 -13.94 -10.92
N LYS A 25 9.26 -14.86 -10.23
CA LYS A 25 9.39 -14.84 -8.75
C LYS A 25 9.85 -13.45 -8.25
N GLY A 26 10.64 -12.74 -9.05
CA GLY A 26 11.04 -11.36 -8.79
C GLY A 26 9.86 -10.36 -8.72
N ALA A 27 8.91 -10.43 -9.66
CA ALA A 27 7.75 -9.53 -9.69
C ALA A 27 6.81 -9.76 -8.50
N MET A 28 6.55 -11.02 -8.15
CA MET A 28 5.75 -11.36 -6.97
C MET A 28 6.44 -10.91 -5.67
N SER A 29 7.78 -11.04 -5.60
CA SER A 29 8.55 -10.57 -4.45
C SER A 29 8.55 -9.04 -4.32
N PHE A 30 8.49 -8.31 -5.43
CA PHE A 30 8.41 -6.84 -5.42
C PHE A 30 7.07 -6.36 -4.87
N LEU A 31 5.96 -6.96 -5.31
CA LEU A 31 4.63 -6.67 -4.77
C LEU A 31 4.54 -6.99 -3.27
N GLY A 32 5.05 -8.14 -2.85
CA GLY A 32 5.09 -8.51 -1.43
C GLY A 32 5.92 -7.54 -0.58
N LYS A 33 7.13 -7.18 -1.05
CA LYS A 33 7.98 -6.20 -0.37
C LYS A 33 7.32 -4.82 -0.29
N GLY A 34 6.65 -4.39 -1.36
CA GLY A 34 5.88 -3.15 -1.41
C GLY A 34 4.74 -3.15 -0.40
N ALA A 35 3.94 -4.23 -0.36
CA ALA A 35 2.86 -4.40 0.59
C ALA A 35 3.37 -4.38 2.05
N VAL A 36 4.48 -5.06 2.35
CA VAL A 36 5.08 -5.03 3.70
C VAL A 36 5.51 -3.63 4.08
N ARG A 37 6.17 -2.88 3.18
CA ARG A 37 6.57 -1.49 3.45
C ARG A 37 5.36 -0.58 3.69
N ILE A 38 4.30 -0.74 2.89
CA ILE A 38 3.05 0.00 3.05
C ILE A 38 2.42 -0.30 4.41
N THR A 39 2.33 -1.58 4.78
CA THR A 39 1.80 -2.00 6.08
C THR A 39 2.63 -1.43 7.23
N ILE A 40 3.96 -1.43 7.14
CA ILE A 40 4.83 -0.84 8.15
C ILE A 40 4.58 0.66 8.27
N GLY A 41 4.53 1.41 7.15
CA GLY A 41 4.25 2.84 7.18
C GLY A 41 2.88 3.16 7.76
N LEU A 42 1.85 2.39 7.37
CA LEU A 42 0.50 2.49 7.91
C LEU A 42 0.46 2.25 9.43
N LEU A 43 1.11 1.18 9.91
CA LEU A 43 1.20 0.85 11.34
C LEU A 43 1.93 1.94 12.12
N LEU A 44 3.01 2.48 11.57
CA LEU A 44 3.74 3.56 12.21
C LEU A 44 2.88 4.84 12.31
N LEU A 45 2.16 5.22 11.25
CA LEU A 45 1.22 6.35 11.29
C LEU A 45 0.12 6.13 12.33
N PHE A 46 -0.42 4.91 12.37
CA PHE A 46 -1.46 4.53 13.31
C PHE A 46 -0.96 4.65 14.75
N PHE A 47 0.20 4.08 15.08
CA PHE A 47 0.77 4.21 16.43
C PHE A 47 1.05 5.67 16.78
N PHE A 48 1.61 6.43 15.85
CA PHE A 48 1.85 7.86 16.07
C PHE A 48 0.56 8.62 16.37
N ASN A 49 -0.55 8.30 15.69
CA ASN A 49 -1.86 8.90 15.97
C ASN A 49 -2.48 8.42 17.30
N VAL A 50 -2.26 7.17 17.71
CA VAL A 50 -2.75 6.66 19.00
C VAL A 50 -2.05 7.36 20.16
N PHE A 51 -0.72 7.52 20.07
CA PHE A 51 0.05 8.23 21.11
C PHE A 51 -0.11 9.75 21.01
N GLY A 52 -0.02 10.30 19.80
CA GLY A 52 -0.14 11.72 19.50
C GLY A 52 -1.55 12.29 19.68
N GLY A 53 -2.59 11.45 19.63
CA GLY A 53 -3.97 11.85 19.90
C GLY A 53 -4.16 12.42 21.31
N GLN A 54 -3.35 12.00 22.29
CA GLN A 54 -3.35 12.58 23.64
C GLN A 54 -2.83 14.02 23.66
N LEU A 55 -2.01 14.38 22.68
CA LEU A 55 -1.46 15.72 22.47
C LEU A 55 -2.33 16.55 21.50
N GLY A 56 -3.48 16.03 21.07
CA GLY A 56 -4.34 16.65 20.06
C GLY A 56 -3.79 16.56 18.62
N LEU A 57 -2.71 15.82 18.41
CA LEU A 57 -2.07 15.68 17.10
C LEU A 57 -2.58 14.42 16.40
N HIS A 58 -3.30 14.62 15.30
CA HIS A 58 -3.87 13.54 14.51
C HIS A 58 -3.58 13.76 13.01
N ILE A 59 -2.63 12.99 12.48
CA ILE A 59 -2.27 13.03 11.07
C ILE A 59 -3.30 12.21 10.28
N PRO A 60 -3.92 12.75 9.22
CA PRO A 60 -4.85 11.97 8.40
C PRO A 60 -4.16 10.77 7.76
N ILE A 61 -4.74 9.58 7.93
CA ILE A 61 -4.26 8.34 7.29
C ILE A 61 -4.85 8.27 5.88
N ASN A 62 -4.09 8.72 4.88
CA ASN A 62 -4.48 8.70 3.48
C ASN A 62 -3.35 8.12 2.60
N VAL A 63 -3.63 7.95 1.31
CA VAL A 63 -2.66 7.35 0.37
C VAL A 63 -1.33 8.12 0.34
N PHE A 64 -1.35 9.44 0.46
CA PHE A 64 -0.15 10.27 0.43
C PHE A 64 0.68 10.15 1.72
N THR A 65 0.06 10.26 2.89
CA THR A 65 0.78 10.16 4.17
C THR A 65 1.34 8.76 4.37
N VAL A 66 0.59 7.73 3.98
CA VAL A 66 1.07 6.34 3.99
C VAL A 66 2.21 6.16 2.99
N ALA A 67 2.13 6.68 1.76
CA ALA A 67 3.21 6.55 0.79
C ALA A 67 4.52 7.18 1.30
N VAL A 68 4.46 8.41 1.82
CA VAL A 68 5.62 9.12 2.35
C VAL A 68 6.24 8.37 3.53
N THR A 69 5.42 7.91 4.48
CA THR A 69 5.92 7.16 5.65
C THR A 69 6.36 5.73 5.35
N SER A 70 5.82 5.10 4.31
CA SER A 70 6.24 3.77 3.86
C SER A 70 7.57 3.79 3.11
N ILE A 71 7.88 4.92 2.45
CA ILE A 71 9.15 5.13 1.74
C ILE A 71 10.23 5.63 2.71
N LEU A 72 9.93 6.62 3.54
CA LEU A 72 10.90 7.26 4.45
C LEU A 72 10.94 6.65 5.85
N GLY A 73 9.95 5.85 6.24
CA GLY A 73 9.86 5.26 7.58
C GLY A 73 9.63 6.32 8.68
N PRO A 74 10.33 6.21 9.83
CA PRO A 74 10.18 7.14 10.95
C PRO A 74 10.45 8.60 10.59
N LEU A 75 11.44 8.85 9.71
CA LEU A 75 11.75 10.20 9.24
C LEU A 75 10.58 10.84 8.49
N GLY A 76 9.79 10.04 7.77
CA GLY A 76 8.58 10.51 7.09
C GLY A 76 7.47 10.90 8.06
N ILE A 77 7.36 10.23 9.21
CA ILE A 77 6.37 10.58 10.24
C ILE A 77 6.74 11.92 10.86
N ILE A 78 8.03 12.10 11.19
CA ILE A 78 8.53 13.34 11.79
C ILE A 78 8.33 14.51 10.81
N SER A 79 8.61 14.32 9.52
CA SER A 79 8.42 15.39 8.53
C SER A 79 6.95 15.77 8.38
N ILE A 80 6.04 14.80 8.31
CA ILE A 80 4.60 15.09 8.22
C ILE A 80 4.08 15.72 9.51
N ALA A 81 4.51 15.22 10.68
CA ALA A 81 4.16 15.81 11.97
C ALA A 81 4.64 17.27 12.07
N ALA A 82 5.85 17.55 11.62
CA ALA A 82 6.36 18.92 11.56
C ALA A 82 5.50 19.81 10.65
N VAL A 83 5.13 19.34 9.46
CA VAL A 83 4.21 20.10 8.58
C VAL A 83 2.87 20.34 9.27
N HIS A 84 2.34 19.35 9.99
CA HIS A 84 1.07 19.46 10.70
C HIS A 84 1.12 20.41 11.91
N ILE A 85 2.29 20.61 12.53
CA ILE A 85 2.47 21.50 13.69
C ILE A 85 2.82 22.92 13.27
N PHE A 86 3.67 23.07 12.25
CA PHE A 86 4.28 24.36 11.89
C PHE A 86 3.56 25.08 10.75
N VAL A 87 2.81 24.36 9.90
CA VAL A 87 2.20 24.93 8.69
C VAL A 87 0.67 24.93 8.77
N LEU A 88 0.08 23.84 9.25
CA LEU A 88 -1.36 23.75 9.54
C LEU A 88 -1.66 24.17 10.98
#